data_AF-A0A3M1AT15-F1
#
_entry.id   AF-A0A3M1AT15-F1
#
_cell.length_a   1.000
_cell.length_b   1.000
_cell.length_c   1.000
_cell.angle_alpha   90.00
_cell.angle_beta   90.00
_cell.angle_gamma   90.00
#
_symmetry.space_group_name_H-M   'P 1'
#
loop_
_entity.id
_entity.type
_entity.pdbx_description
1 polymer ?
#
loop_
_entity_poly.entity_id
_entity_poly.type
_entity_poly.pdbx_seq_one_letter_code
_entity_poly.pdbx_strand_id
1 'polypeptide(L)'
;MGFSTLDYGILFAYLLGTGALGFYFARSQRSTRDYFLGNRDLPWPAISLSIVATETSTLTFIGIPALSFGSNMTFLQITFGYFLARIIISFFFLPAYYQGELFTAYAFIERRFGSKARDLTSGIFLVTRLLADGVRLFATAIPLAILTGLSYPVSITIICVVTILYTYLGGLRAVIWMDVIQILIYLSGALIAAFMIIGQVPGGWPHIAQLAEAAHKFKTFDFHLNLTTTYTIFS
;
A
#
# COMPACT_ATOMS: atom_id res chain seq x y z
N MET A 1 28.86 1.60 3.39
CA MET A 1 27.96 0.53 2.92
C MET A 1 27.33 1.02 1.64
N GLY A 2 27.80 0.56 0.48
CA GLY A 2 27.20 0.88 -0.81
C GLY A 2 26.60 -0.38 -1.41
N PHE A 3 25.63 -0.23 -2.30
CA PHE A 3 25.13 -1.33 -3.12
C PHE A 3 26.29 -2.01 -3.84
N SER A 4 26.34 -3.34 -3.73
CA SER A 4 27.20 -4.16 -4.57
C SER A 4 26.68 -4.17 -6.01
N THR A 5 27.52 -4.59 -6.95
CA THR A 5 27.08 -4.79 -8.35
C THR A 5 25.86 -5.70 -8.45
N LEU A 6 25.74 -6.68 -7.55
CA LEU A 6 24.59 -7.58 -7.49
C LEU A 6 23.32 -6.83 -7.10
N ASP A 7 23.39 -5.93 -6.11
CA ASP A 7 22.22 -5.16 -5.64
C ASP A 7 21.69 -4.23 -6.75
N TYR A 8 22.59 -3.58 -7.49
CA TYR A 8 22.22 -2.81 -8.68
C TYR A 8 21.60 -3.68 -9.77
N GLY A 9 22.14 -4.89 -9.99
CA GLY A 9 21.59 -5.85 -10.93
C GLY A 9 20.17 -6.26 -10.57
N ILE A 10 19.90 -6.56 -9.29
CA ILE A 10 18.57 -6.91 -8.79
C ILE A 10 17.60 -5.74 -8.94
N LEU A 11 18.01 -4.53 -8.57
CA LEU A 11 17.18 -3.32 -8.70
C LEU A 11 16.81 -3.06 -10.16
N PHE A 12 17.78 -3.14 -11.07
CA PHE A 12 17.53 -2.90 -12.49
C PHE A 12 16.65 -4.00 -13.10
N ALA A 13 16.88 -5.27 -12.73
CA ALA A 13 16.04 -6.39 -13.13
C ALA A 13 14.59 -6.20 -12.64
N TYR A 14 14.39 -5.73 -11.41
CA TYR A 14 13.07 -5.39 -10.87
C TYR A 14 12.42 -4.27 -11.70
N LEU A 15 13.09 -3.14 -11.92
CA LEU A 15 12.55 -2.02 -12.70
C LEU A 15 12.24 -2.37 -14.16
N LEU A 16 13.06 -3.20 -14.79
CA LEU A 16 12.78 -3.70 -16.14
C LEU A 16 11.64 -4.70 -16.13
N GLY A 17 11.59 -5.60 -15.15
CA GLY A 17 10.52 -6.59 -15.01
C GLY A 17 9.15 -5.94 -14.83
N THR A 18 9.07 -4.89 -14.00
CA THR A 18 7.84 -4.12 -13.80
C THR A 18 7.38 -3.42 -15.09
N GLY A 19 8.31 -2.78 -15.81
CA GLY A 19 8.02 -2.20 -17.13
C GLY A 19 7.54 -3.24 -18.14
N ALA A 20 8.26 -4.36 -18.28
CA ALA A 20 7.95 -5.43 -19.21
C ALA A 20 6.60 -6.07 -18.96
N LEU A 21 6.22 -6.28 -17.69
CA LEU A 21 4.89 -6.76 -17.30
C LEU A 21 3.80 -5.77 -17.70
N GLY A 22 4.01 -4.47 -17.49
CA GLY A 22 3.11 -3.42 -17.96
C GLY A 22 2.89 -3.49 -19.48
N PHE A 23 3.98 -3.58 -20.25
CA PHE A 23 3.92 -3.73 -21.71
C PHE A 23 3.24 -5.04 -22.16
N TYR A 24 3.46 -6.15 -21.45
CA TYR A 24 2.84 -7.43 -21.75
C TYR A 24 1.31 -7.35 -21.65
N PHE A 25 0.80 -6.76 -20.57
CA PHE A 25 -0.64 -6.59 -20.35
C PHE A 25 -1.25 -5.45 -21.18
N ALA A 26 -0.45 -4.49 -21.66
CA ALA A 26 -0.92 -3.45 -22.58
C ALA A 26 -1.52 -4.04 -23.86
N ARG A 27 -0.98 -5.17 -24.34
CA ARG A 27 -1.44 -5.85 -25.57
C ARG A 27 -2.87 -6.36 -25.48
N SER A 28 -3.42 -6.57 -24.28
CA SER A 28 -4.79 -7.04 -24.08
C SER A 28 -5.83 -5.93 -23.96
N GLN A 29 -5.42 -4.64 -23.94
CA GLN A 29 -6.35 -3.53 -23.74
C GLN A 29 -6.95 -3.08 -25.08
N ARG A 30 -8.24 -3.35 -25.33
CA ARG A 30 -8.94 -2.98 -26.59
C ARG A 30 -10.09 -1.99 -26.40
N SER A 31 -10.52 -1.78 -25.16
CA SER A 31 -11.62 -0.87 -24.81
C SER A 31 -11.41 -0.21 -23.44
N THR A 32 -12.15 0.87 -23.17
CA THR A 32 -12.20 1.53 -21.85
C THR A 32 -12.64 0.55 -20.75
N ARG A 33 -13.51 -0.42 -21.09
CA ARG A 33 -13.96 -1.46 -20.17
C ARG A 33 -12.81 -2.40 -19.79
N ASP A 34 -11.98 -2.79 -20.75
CA ASP A 34 -10.80 -3.63 -20.50
C ASP A 34 -9.81 -2.90 -19.60
N TYR A 35 -9.55 -1.63 -19.92
CA TYR A 35 -8.60 -0.79 -19.21
C TYR A 35 -8.99 -0.56 -17.74
N PHE A 36 -10.26 -0.25 -17.46
CA PHE A 36 -10.71 0.09 -16.09
C PHE A 36 -11.33 -1.07 -15.31
N LEU A 37 -11.78 -2.17 -15.95
CA LEU A 37 -12.39 -3.31 -15.25
C LEU A 37 -11.59 -4.61 -15.38
N GLY A 38 -10.51 -4.64 -16.16
CA GLY A 38 -9.68 -5.82 -16.34
C GLY A 38 -10.44 -7.03 -16.90
N ASN A 39 -11.51 -6.80 -17.69
CA ASN A 39 -12.42 -7.80 -18.25
C ASN A 39 -13.24 -8.63 -17.23
N ARG A 40 -13.22 -8.28 -15.93
CA ARG A 40 -13.92 -8.98 -14.82
C ARG A 40 -13.61 -10.48 -14.68
N ASP A 41 -12.53 -10.96 -15.28
CA ASP A 41 -12.07 -12.37 -15.25
C ASP A 41 -10.89 -12.58 -14.29
N LEU A 42 -10.56 -11.56 -13.49
CA LEU A 42 -9.45 -11.62 -12.53
C LEU A 42 -9.83 -12.50 -11.33
N PRO A 43 -8.92 -13.41 -10.91
CA PRO A 43 -9.19 -14.29 -9.79
C PRO A 43 -9.27 -13.49 -8.49
N TRP A 44 -10.24 -13.81 -7.63
CA TRP A 44 -10.49 -13.07 -6.40
C TRP A 44 -9.26 -12.91 -5.48
N PRO A 45 -8.32 -13.88 -5.35
CA PRO A 45 -7.14 -13.68 -4.51
C PRO A 45 -6.23 -12.57 -5.05
N ALA A 46 -6.10 -12.43 -6.37
CA ALA A 46 -5.30 -11.36 -6.97
C ALA A 46 -5.92 -9.99 -6.68
N ILE A 47 -7.26 -9.88 -6.76
CA ILE A 47 -7.99 -8.67 -6.41
C ILE A 47 -7.78 -8.34 -4.92
N SER A 48 -7.93 -9.32 -4.03
CA SER A 48 -7.74 -9.13 -2.58
C SER A 48 -6.31 -8.69 -2.24
N LEU A 49 -5.30 -9.33 -2.83
CA LEU A 49 -3.89 -8.96 -2.62
C LEU A 49 -3.59 -7.55 -3.17
N SER A 50 -4.16 -7.19 -4.33
CA SER A 50 -4.01 -5.85 -4.89
C SER A 50 -4.65 -4.76 -4.02
N ILE A 51 -5.81 -5.03 -3.42
CA ILE A 51 -6.42 -4.10 -2.45
C ILE A 51 -5.47 -3.86 -1.27
N VAL A 52 -4.90 -4.93 -0.69
CA VAL A 52 -3.96 -4.81 0.44
C VAL A 52 -2.67 -4.09 0.02
N ALA A 53 -2.14 -4.40 -1.17
CA ALA A 53 -0.95 -3.75 -1.71
C ALA A 53 -1.17 -2.25 -1.93
N THR A 54 -2.31 -1.86 -2.52
CA THR A 54 -2.68 -0.47 -2.78
C THR A 54 -2.81 0.37 -1.50
N GLU A 55 -3.20 -0.25 -0.40
CA GLU A 55 -3.29 0.42 0.90
C GLU A 55 -1.95 0.48 1.64
N THR A 56 -1.06 -0.48 1.37
CA THR A 56 0.25 -0.56 2.01
C THR A 56 1.22 0.35 1.28
N SER A 57 1.68 1.40 1.97
CA SER A 57 2.62 2.36 1.39
C SER A 57 4.03 2.21 1.96
N THR A 58 5.03 2.78 1.27
CA THR A 58 6.39 2.91 1.80
C THR A 58 6.41 3.57 3.18
N LEU A 59 5.52 4.55 3.41
CA LEU A 59 5.38 5.21 4.70
C LEU A 59 4.89 4.25 5.78
N THR A 60 3.99 3.32 5.45
CA THR A 60 3.55 2.27 6.36
C THR A 60 4.72 1.33 6.68
N PHE A 61 5.46 0.92 5.66
CA PHE A 61 6.55 -0.05 5.81
C PHE A 61 7.68 0.42 6.73
N ILE A 62 8.09 1.68 6.56
CA ILE A 62 9.16 2.28 7.36
C ILE A 62 8.59 2.84 8.67
N GLY A 63 7.38 3.41 8.62
CA GLY A 63 6.77 4.13 9.72
C GLY A 63 6.25 3.22 10.83
N ILE A 64 5.66 2.06 10.53
CA ILE A 64 5.11 1.18 11.57
C ILE A 64 6.21 0.57 12.47
N PRO A 65 7.34 0.08 11.94
CA PRO A 65 8.47 -0.32 12.78
C PRO A 65 9.01 0.85 13.63
N ALA A 66 9.15 2.04 13.04
CA ALA A 66 9.61 3.22 13.76
C ALA A 66 8.63 3.64 14.89
N LEU A 67 7.33 3.60 14.62
CA LEU A 67 6.28 3.85 15.59
C LEU A 67 6.33 2.82 16.71
N SER A 68 6.39 1.53 16.38
CA SER A 68 6.48 0.42 17.36
C SER A 68 7.74 0.53 18.22
N PHE A 69 8.86 0.97 17.62
CA PHE A 69 10.11 1.23 18.33
C PHE A 69 10.00 2.43 19.28
N GLY A 70 9.35 3.53 18.87
CA GLY A 70 9.16 4.72 19.69
C GLY A 70 8.07 4.60 20.76
N SER A 71 7.04 3.80 20.51
CA SER A 71 5.87 3.62 21.39
C SER A 71 5.60 2.13 21.68
N ASN A 72 4.45 1.60 21.28
CA ASN A 72 3.98 0.23 21.49
C ASN A 72 3.01 -0.17 20.35
N MET A 73 2.30 -1.29 20.51
CA MET A 73 1.42 -1.86 19.49
C MET A 73 -0.03 -1.31 19.49
N THR A 74 -0.33 -0.21 20.19
CA THR A 74 -1.71 0.34 20.21
C THR A 74 -2.20 0.78 18.82
N PHE A 75 -1.30 1.07 17.89
CA PHE A 75 -1.64 1.37 16.50
C PHE A 75 -2.46 0.25 15.81
N LEU A 76 -2.32 -1.01 16.29
CA LEU A 76 -3.08 -2.15 15.76
C LEU A 76 -4.59 -1.99 15.95
N GLN A 77 -5.05 -1.16 16.89
CA GLN A 77 -6.48 -0.85 17.05
C GLN A 77 -7.08 -0.27 15.78
N ILE A 78 -6.36 0.64 15.10
CA ILE A 78 -6.79 1.19 13.82
C ILE A 78 -6.84 0.10 12.76
N THR A 79 -5.84 -0.79 12.73
CA THR A 79 -5.80 -1.93 11.81
C THR A 79 -7.00 -2.87 12.00
N PHE A 80 -7.35 -3.21 13.24
CA PHE A 80 -8.55 -4.00 13.55
C PHE A 80 -9.84 -3.26 13.17
N GLY A 81 -9.89 -1.94 13.39
CA GLY A 81 -10.99 -1.09 12.94
C GLY A 81 -11.19 -1.14 11.42
N TYR A 82 -10.12 -1.04 10.64
CA TYR A 82 -10.16 -1.17 9.18
C TYR A 82 -10.62 -2.56 8.74
N PHE A 83 -10.14 -3.62 9.40
CA PHE A 83 -10.59 -4.98 9.12
C PHE A 83 -12.11 -5.15 9.34
N LEU A 84 -12.62 -4.70 10.48
CA LEU A 84 -14.06 -4.76 10.78
C LEU A 84 -14.88 -3.91 9.81
N ALA A 85 -14.42 -2.70 9.49
CA ALA A 85 -15.08 -1.82 8.53
C ALA A 85 -15.19 -2.48 7.15
N ARG A 86 -14.16 -3.21 6.69
CA ARG A 86 -14.21 -3.93 5.41
C ARG A 86 -15.21 -5.06 5.40
N ILE A 87 -15.34 -5.80 6.50
CA ILE A 87 -16.39 -6.82 6.66
C ILE A 87 -17.76 -6.16 6.46
N ILE A 88 -18.03 -5.07 7.18
CA ILE A 88 -19.30 -4.33 7.07
C ILE A 88 -19.51 -3.83 5.63
N ILE A 89 -18.51 -3.17 5.03
CA ILE A 89 -18.61 -2.66 3.65
C ILE A 89 -18.88 -3.80 2.66
N SER A 90 -18.25 -4.96 2.83
CA SER A 90 -18.43 -6.11 1.93
C SER A 90 -19.85 -6.68 1.96
N PHE A 91 -20.51 -6.69 3.12
CA PHE A 91 -21.87 -7.21 3.26
C PHE A 91 -22.94 -6.20 2.88
N PHE A 92 -22.76 -4.92 3.23
CA PHE A 92 -23.82 -3.91 3.10
C PHE A 92 -23.71 -3.05 1.85
N PHE A 93 -22.49 -2.69 1.42
CA PHE A 93 -22.29 -1.74 0.33
C PHE A 93 -21.93 -2.43 -0.98
N LEU A 94 -21.11 -3.48 -0.94
CA LEU A 94 -20.68 -4.17 -2.15
C LEU A 94 -21.84 -4.71 -3.00
N PRO A 95 -22.91 -5.32 -2.44
CA PRO A 95 -24.05 -5.78 -3.24
C PRO A 95 -24.72 -4.67 -4.05
N ALA A 96 -24.84 -3.46 -3.48
CA ALA A 96 -25.44 -2.31 -4.16
C ALA A 96 -24.59 -1.83 -5.35
N TYR A 97 -23.26 -1.90 -5.25
CA TYR A 97 -22.37 -1.55 -6.36
C TYR A 97 -22.45 -2.55 -7.51
N TYR A 98 -22.61 -3.85 -7.21
CA TYR A 98 -22.74 -4.89 -8.24
C TYR A 98 -24.10 -4.88 -8.95
N GLN A 99 -25.19 -4.52 -8.25
CA GLN A 99 -26.53 -4.46 -8.85
C GLN A 99 -26.71 -3.33 -9.87
N GLY A 100 -25.93 -2.25 -9.77
CA GLY A 100 -26.10 -1.05 -10.61
C GLY A 100 -25.13 -0.92 -11.78
N GLU A 101 -24.28 -1.92 -12.05
CA GLU A 101 -23.12 -1.81 -12.96
C GLU A 101 -22.30 -0.51 -12.76
N LEU A 102 -22.21 -0.03 -11.53
CA LEU A 102 -21.59 1.25 -11.24
C LEU A 102 -20.07 1.12 -11.41
N PHE A 103 -19.51 1.92 -12.33
CA PHE A 103 -18.07 1.91 -12.61
C PHE A 103 -17.24 2.58 -11.52
N THR A 104 -17.84 3.46 -10.70
CA THR A 104 -17.15 4.16 -9.61
C THR A 104 -18.01 4.24 -8.35
N ALA A 105 -17.36 4.38 -7.19
CA ALA A 105 -18.06 4.63 -5.93
C ALA A 105 -18.93 5.91 -5.99
N TYR A 106 -18.47 6.93 -6.72
CA TYR A 106 -19.17 8.21 -6.85
C TYR A 106 -20.40 8.15 -7.73
N ALA A 107 -20.49 7.17 -8.65
CA ALA A 107 -21.69 6.96 -9.45
C ALA A 107 -22.89 6.56 -8.57
N PHE A 108 -22.65 5.87 -7.45
CA PHE A 108 -23.68 5.63 -6.45
C PHE A 108 -24.16 6.94 -5.80
N ILE A 109 -23.22 7.81 -5.43
CA ILE A 109 -23.52 9.13 -4.85
C ILE A 109 -24.32 9.99 -5.84
N GLU A 110 -23.94 9.99 -7.12
CA GLU A 110 -24.70 10.68 -8.17
C GLU A 110 -26.14 10.18 -8.25
N ARG A 111 -26.34 8.86 -8.31
CA ARG A 111 -27.68 8.27 -8.41
C ARG A 111 -28.55 8.62 -7.20
N ARG A 112 -27.94 8.73 -6.01
CA ARG A 112 -28.67 8.97 -4.75
C ARG A 112 -28.87 10.45 -4.41
N PHE A 113 -27.93 11.32 -4.77
CA PHE A 113 -27.85 12.70 -4.30
C PHE A 113 -27.64 13.74 -5.43
N GLY A 114 -27.47 13.28 -6.68
CA GLY A 114 -27.29 14.14 -7.86
C GLY A 114 -25.83 14.44 -8.20
N SER A 115 -25.63 15.02 -9.38
CA SER A 115 -24.30 15.30 -9.96
C SER A 115 -23.45 16.25 -9.12
N LYS A 116 -24.04 17.26 -8.48
CA LYS A 116 -23.30 18.19 -7.60
C LYS A 116 -22.61 17.47 -6.43
N ALA A 117 -23.27 16.48 -5.84
CA ALA A 117 -22.70 15.70 -4.74
C ALA A 117 -21.56 14.80 -5.23
N ARG A 118 -21.71 14.21 -6.43
CA ARG A 118 -20.63 13.47 -7.11
C ARG A 118 -19.43 14.35 -7.37
N ASP A 119 -19.62 15.53 -7.95
CA ASP A 119 -18.51 16.42 -8.34
C ASP A 119 -17.73 16.89 -7.11
N LEU A 120 -18.44 17.25 -6.03
CA LEU A 120 -17.81 17.60 -4.76
C LEU A 120 -17.01 16.44 -4.17
N THR A 121 -17.62 15.25 -4.05
CA THR A 121 -16.99 14.10 -3.40
C THR A 121 -15.82 13.53 -4.21
N SER A 122 -15.96 13.42 -5.52
CA SER A 122 -14.86 13.02 -6.41
C SER A 122 -13.75 14.06 -6.46
N GLY A 123 -14.06 15.36 -6.47
CA GLY A 123 -13.08 16.44 -6.40
C GLY A 123 -12.26 16.41 -5.12
N ILE A 124 -12.92 16.30 -3.96
CA ILE A 124 -12.24 16.15 -2.66
C ILE A 124 -11.34 14.91 -2.66
N PHE A 125 -11.84 13.78 -3.16
CA PHE A 125 -11.05 12.57 -3.27
C PHE A 125 -9.80 12.76 -4.13
N LEU A 126 -9.93 13.32 -5.33
CA LEU A 126 -8.81 13.51 -6.25
C LEU A 126 -7.73 14.42 -5.63
N VAL A 127 -8.12 15.52 -4.99
CA VAL A 127 -7.18 16.44 -4.34
C VAL A 127 -6.46 15.77 -3.18
N THR A 128 -7.22 15.16 -2.26
CA THR A 128 -6.64 14.47 -1.09
C THR A 128 -5.77 13.28 -1.49
N ARG A 129 -6.16 12.53 -2.52
CA ARG A 129 -5.39 11.42 -3.07
C ARG A 129 -4.09 11.90 -3.70
N LEU A 130 -4.13 12.97 -4.50
CA LEU A 130 -2.95 13.56 -5.12
C LEU A 130 -1.92 14.01 -4.07
N LEU A 131 -2.36 14.70 -3.03
CA LEU A 131 -1.49 15.15 -1.93
C LEU A 131 -0.87 13.95 -1.19
N ALA A 132 -1.67 12.94 -0.86
CA ALA A 132 -1.19 11.74 -0.19
C ALA A 132 -0.18 10.96 -1.05
N ASP A 133 -0.44 10.84 -2.36
CA ASP A 133 0.46 10.14 -3.29
C ASP A 133 1.76 10.92 -3.50
N GLY A 134 1.76 12.25 -3.44
CA GLY A 134 2.98 13.06 -3.44
C GLY A 134 3.90 12.76 -2.24
N VAL A 135 3.33 12.66 -1.02
CA VAL A 135 4.09 12.29 0.19
C VAL A 135 4.64 10.86 0.07
N ARG A 136 3.82 9.91 -0.41
CA ARG A 136 4.24 8.52 -0.62
C ARG A 136 5.35 8.40 -1.66
N LEU A 137 5.27 9.16 -2.76
CA LEU A 137 6.27 9.17 -3.81
C LEU A 137 7.61 9.70 -3.27
N PHE A 138 7.58 10.78 -2.49
CA PHE A 138 8.77 11.27 -1.81
C PHE A 138 9.36 10.24 -0.84
N ALA A 139 8.53 9.63 0.01
CA ALA A 139 8.97 8.59 0.94
C ALA A 139 9.60 7.38 0.22
N THR A 140 9.09 7.03 -0.96
CA THR A 140 9.64 5.96 -1.82
C THR A 140 10.96 6.33 -2.46
N ALA A 141 11.18 7.61 -2.74
CA ALA A 141 12.45 8.10 -3.28
C ALA A 141 13.59 8.13 -2.25
N ILE A 142 13.28 8.15 -0.95
CA ILE A 142 14.30 8.24 0.11
C ILE A 142 15.28 7.05 0.06
N PRO A 143 14.84 5.78 0.10
CA PRO A 143 15.75 4.65 0.00
C PRO A 143 16.54 4.66 -1.31
N LEU A 144 15.89 4.97 -2.44
CA LEU A 144 16.56 5.01 -3.73
C LEU A 144 17.70 6.03 -3.76
N ALA A 145 17.46 7.25 -3.26
CA ALA A 145 18.46 8.31 -3.18
C ALA A 145 19.64 7.94 -2.26
N ILE A 146 19.36 7.37 -1.09
CA ILE A 146 20.38 6.94 -0.13
C ILE A 146 21.25 5.82 -0.73
N LEU A 147 20.65 4.86 -1.43
CA LEU A 147 21.34 3.68 -1.93
C LEU A 147 22.17 3.96 -3.20
N THR A 148 21.67 4.84 -4.07
CA THR A 148 22.29 5.16 -5.36
C THR A 148 23.18 6.41 -5.31
N GLY A 149 23.04 7.24 -4.27
CA GLY A 149 23.67 8.55 -4.19
C GLY A 149 23.05 9.61 -5.12
N LEU A 150 21.94 9.30 -5.80
CA LEU A 150 21.22 10.25 -6.63
C LEU A 150 20.52 11.30 -5.77
N SER A 151 20.33 12.51 -6.33
CA SER A 151 19.53 13.54 -5.66
C SER A 151 18.06 13.10 -5.56
N TYR A 152 17.33 13.62 -4.56
CA TYR A 152 15.91 13.31 -4.41
C TYR A 152 15.08 13.65 -5.65
N PRO A 153 15.25 14.81 -6.33
CA PRO A 153 14.51 15.09 -7.55
C PRO A 153 14.71 14.03 -8.64
N VAL A 154 15.96 13.58 -8.86
CA VAL A 154 16.26 12.54 -9.85
C VAL A 154 15.60 11.20 -9.48
N SER A 155 15.71 10.81 -8.20
CA SER A 155 15.09 9.57 -7.69
C SER A 155 13.57 9.58 -7.85
N ILE A 156 12.92 10.70 -7.53
CA ILE A 156 11.48 10.91 -7.72
C ILE A 156 11.12 10.80 -9.20
N THR A 157 11.87 11.46 -10.10
CA THR A 157 11.61 11.41 -11.54
C THR A 157 11.72 9.98 -12.08
N ILE A 158 12.73 9.21 -11.68
CA ILE A 158 12.89 7.81 -12.11
C ILE A 158 11.68 6.97 -11.69
N ILE A 159 11.31 7.01 -10.40
CA ILE A 159 10.16 6.26 -9.89
C ILE A 159 8.88 6.69 -10.60
N CYS A 160 8.68 8.00 -10.78
CA CYS A 160 7.50 8.55 -11.44
C CYS A 160 7.38 8.08 -12.90
N VAL A 161 8.47 8.17 -13.67
CA VAL A 161 8.50 7.73 -15.08
C VAL A 161 8.20 6.23 -15.18
N VAL A 162 8.88 5.39 -14.40
CA VAL A 162 8.64 3.94 -14.42
C VAL A 162 7.19 3.63 -14.06
N THR A 163 6.68 4.26 -12.99
CA THR A 163 5.31 4.06 -12.53
C THR A 163 4.27 4.49 -13.55
N ILE A 164 4.42 5.68 -14.15
CA ILE A 164 3.51 6.16 -15.20
C ILE A 164 3.55 5.21 -16.39
N LEU A 165 4.72 4.78 -16.83
CA LEU A 165 4.83 3.92 -18.01
C LEU A 165 4.09 2.59 -17.82
N TYR A 166 4.32 1.86 -16.74
CA TYR A 166 3.66 0.55 -16.57
C TYR A 166 2.16 0.70 -16.25
N THR A 167 1.76 1.74 -15.52
CA THR A 167 0.34 1.95 -15.16
C THR A 167 -0.47 2.42 -16.36
N TYR A 168 0.02 3.41 -17.10
CA TYR A 168 -0.66 3.98 -18.26
C TYR A 168 -0.79 2.98 -19.40
N LEU A 169 0.24 2.16 -19.65
CA LEU A 169 0.20 1.19 -20.74
C LEU A 169 -0.59 -0.06 -20.36
N GLY A 170 -0.45 -0.55 -19.13
CA GLY A 170 -0.95 -1.86 -18.73
C GLY A 170 -2.42 -1.91 -18.32
N GLY A 171 -3.02 -0.79 -17.90
CA GLY A 171 -4.39 -0.74 -17.37
C GLY A 171 -4.56 -1.49 -16.03
N LEU A 172 -5.80 -1.59 -15.53
CA LEU A 172 -6.10 -2.14 -14.20
C LEU A 172 -5.59 -3.58 -14.03
N ARG A 173 -5.69 -4.42 -15.09
CA ARG A 173 -5.19 -5.79 -15.06
C ARG A 173 -3.69 -5.84 -14.75
N ALA A 174 -2.89 -4.99 -15.39
CA ALA A 174 -1.46 -4.92 -15.13
C ALA A 174 -1.19 -4.48 -13.69
N VAL A 175 -1.89 -3.45 -13.22
CA VAL A 175 -1.77 -2.94 -11.85
C VAL A 175 -2.03 -4.06 -10.83
N ILE A 176 -3.10 -4.82 -11.00
CA ILE A 176 -3.45 -5.90 -10.06
C ILE A 176 -2.37 -7.00 -10.01
N TRP A 177 -1.86 -7.44 -11.15
CA TRP A 177 -0.80 -8.46 -11.16
C TRP A 177 0.53 -7.92 -10.64
N MET A 178 0.83 -6.66 -10.91
CA MET A 178 1.99 -5.97 -10.38
C MET A 178 1.93 -5.85 -8.86
N ASP A 179 0.78 -5.47 -8.33
CA ASP A 179 0.54 -5.41 -6.89
C ASP A 179 0.73 -6.77 -6.22
N VAL A 180 0.27 -7.86 -6.85
CA VAL A 180 0.49 -9.23 -6.34
C VAL A 180 1.97 -9.56 -6.25
N ILE A 181 2.76 -9.22 -7.27
CA ILE A 181 4.21 -9.45 -7.26
C ILE A 181 4.87 -8.58 -6.19
N GLN A 182 4.50 -7.29 -6.13
CA GLN A 182 5.06 -6.33 -5.18
C GLN A 182 4.79 -6.72 -3.73
N ILE A 183 3.56 -7.15 -3.40
CA ILE A 183 3.24 -7.56 -2.03
C ILE A 183 3.99 -8.83 -1.63
N LEU A 184 4.22 -9.76 -2.56
CA LEU A 184 5.02 -10.96 -2.29
C LEU A 184 6.51 -10.61 -2.05
N ILE A 185 7.10 -9.76 -2.89
CA ILE A 185 8.48 -9.27 -2.70
C ILE A 185 8.59 -8.51 -1.36
N TYR A 186 7.62 -7.65 -1.09
CA TYR A 186 7.53 -6.88 0.14
C TYR A 186 7.45 -7.77 1.39
N LEU A 187 6.50 -8.73 1.42
CA LEU A 187 6.31 -9.60 2.58
C LEU A 187 7.50 -10.53 2.79
N SER A 188 8.04 -11.11 1.72
CA SER A 188 9.24 -11.96 1.82
C SER A 188 10.44 -11.17 2.31
N GLY A 189 10.68 -9.97 1.78
CA GLY A 189 11.74 -9.07 2.25
C GLY A 189 11.59 -8.70 3.72
N ALA A 190 10.37 -8.37 4.16
CA ALA A 190 10.07 -8.05 5.55
C ALA A 190 10.35 -9.23 6.50
N LEU A 191 9.90 -10.44 6.12
CA LEU A 191 10.11 -11.65 6.91
C LEU A 191 11.60 -12.02 6.99
N ILE A 192 12.31 -11.98 5.87
CA ILE A 192 13.76 -12.23 5.83
C ILE A 192 14.49 -11.25 6.73
N ALA A 193 14.20 -9.95 6.61
CA ALA A 193 14.80 -8.92 7.46
C ALA A 193 14.50 -9.17 8.95
N ALA A 194 13.25 -9.50 9.31
CA ALA A 194 12.87 -9.80 10.67
C ALA A 194 13.65 -11.01 11.24
N PHE A 195 13.74 -12.11 10.51
CA PHE A 195 14.50 -13.29 10.94
C PHE A 195 15.99 -13.01 11.08
N MET A 196 16.58 -12.25 10.15
CA MET A 196 17.99 -11.85 10.22
C MET A 196 18.26 -10.96 11.44
N ILE A 197 17.39 -9.99 11.73
CA ILE A 197 17.53 -9.11 12.89
C ILE A 197 17.41 -9.91 14.19
N ILE A 198 16.41 -10.80 14.29
CA ILE A 198 16.24 -11.66 15.48
C ILE A 198 17.47 -12.54 15.69
N GLY A 199 18.04 -13.10 14.63
CA GLY A 199 19.24 -13.94 14.70
C GLY A 199 20.51 -13.20 15.12
N GLN A 200 20.56 -11.87 14.95
CA GLN A 200 21.69 -11.05 15.37
C GLN A 200 21.62 -10.60 16.84
N VAL A 201 20.47 -10.75 17.49
CA VAL A 201 20.31 -10.40 18.91
C VAL A 201 20.75 -11.58 19.79
N PRO A 202 21.74 -11.41 20.69
CA PRO A 202 22.11 -12.44 21.65
C PRO A 202 20.88 -12.88 22.49
N GLY A 203 20.63 -14.19 22.55
CA GLY A 203 19.43 -14.74 23.21
C GLY A 203 18.17 -14.76 22.34
N GLY A 204 18.22 -14.24 21.12
CA GLY A 204 17.17 -14.35 20.11
C GLY A 204 15.80 -13.81 20.53
N TRP A 205 14.73 -14.40 19.97
CA TRP A 205 13.35 -13.99 20.26
C TRP A 205 12.98 -14.03 21.76
N PRO A 206 13.35 -15.05 22.55
CA PRO A 206 13.03 -15.06 23.99
C PRO A 206 13.55 -13.82 24.73
N HIS A 207 14.79 -13.40 24.44
CA HIS A 207 15.35 -12.20 25.06
C HIS A 207 14.64 -10.92 24.58
N ILE A 208 14.34 -10.82 23.28
CA ILE A 208 13.59 -9.70 22.70
C ILE A 208 12.20 -9.60 23.35
N ALA A 209 11.47 -10.71 23.46
CA ALA A 209 10.13 -10.75 24.03
C ALA A 209 10.13 -10.33 25.50
N GLN A 210 11.12 -10.76 26.28
CA GLN A 210 11.26 -10.36 27.68
C GLN A 210 11.48 -8.85 27.82
N LEU A 211 12.37 -8.27 27.02
CA LEU A 211 12.63 -6.82 27.02
C LEU A 211 11.41 -6.02 26.55
N ALA A 212 10.74 -6.51 25.50
CA ALA A 212 9.54 -5.89 24.95
C ALA A 212 8.39 -5.88 25.96
N GLU A 213 8.20 -6.97 26.71
CA GLU A 213 7.19 -7.06 27.77
C GLU A 213 7.50 -6.08 28.91
N ALA A 214 8.76 -6.06 29.39
CA ALA A 214 9.19 -5.14 30.44
C ALA A 214 9.05 -3.66 30.04
N ALA A 215 9.16 -3.36 28.74
CA ALA A 215 8.93 -2.04 28.17
C ALA A 215 7.48 -1.78 27.70
N HIS A 216 6.54 -2.69 28.01
CA HIS A 216 5.13 -2.62 27.63
C HIS A 216 4.88 -2.45 26.11
N LYS A 217 5.78 -2.98 25.27
CA LYS A 217 5.71 -2.85 23.81
C LYS A 217 4.53 -3.59 23.20
N PHE A 218 4.10 -4.70 23.81
CA PHE A 218 2.98 -5.51 23.33
C PHE A 218 1.60 -4.97 23.73
N LYS A 219 1.53 -3.81 24.41
CA LYS A 219 0.25 -3.14 24.68
C LYS A 219 -0.46 -2.85 23.36
N THR A 220 -1.60 -3.51 23.15
CA THR A 220 -2.36 -3.46 21.90
C THR A 220 -3.67 -2.70 22.04
N PHE A 221 -4.29 -2.71 23.21
CA PHE A 221 -5.56 -2.02 23.46
C PHE A 221 -5.39 -0.93 24.52
N ASP A 222 -5.93 0.25 24.22
CA ASP A 222 -6.00 1.40 25.10
C ASP A 222 -7.41 1.99 25.09
N PHE A 223 -8.10 1.86 26.21
CA PHE A 223 -9.49 2.31 26.42
C PHE A 223 -9.58 3.67 27.12
N HIS A 224 -8.49 4.41 27.25
CA HIS A 224 -8.54 5.73 27.90
C HIS A 224 -9.25 6.73 26.99
N LEU A 225 -10.25 7.42 27.53
CA LEU A 225 -10.95 8.49 26.83
C LEU A 225 -10.12 9.78 26.90
N ASN A 226 -9.12 9.90 26.05
CA ASN A 226 -8.29 11.10 25.95
C ASN A 226 -8.05 11.48 24.48
N LEU A 227 -8.58 12.64 24.09
CA LEU A 227 -8.51 13.16 22.72
C LEU A 227 -7.13 13.69 22.33
N THR A 228 -6.19 13.80 23.28
CA THR A 228 -4.82 14.25 23.02
C THR A 228 -3.84 13.09 22.80
N THR A 229 -4.22 11.87 23.20
CA THR A 229 -3.43 10.66 22.98
C THR A 229 -3.85 10.01 21.68
N THR A 230 -2.89 9.68 20.82
CA THR A 230 -3.15 8.97 19.56
C THR A 230 -3.26 7.46 19.80
N TYR A 231 -4.03 6.77 18.98
CA TYR A 231 -4.24 5.32 19.02
C TYR A 231 -4.91 4.81 20.30
N THR A 232 -5.88 5.57 20.85
CA THR A 232 -6.83 5.02 21.82
C THR A 232 -8.03 4.46 21.06
N ILE A 233 -8.92 3.70 21.73
CA ILE A 233 -10.10 3.17 21.04
C ILE A 233 -11.09 4.29 20.64
N PHE A 234 -10.91 5.48 21.23
CA PHE A 234 -11.76 6.64 21.05
C PHE A 234 -11.08 7.77 20.24
N SER A 235 -9.84 7.58 19.78
CA SER A 235 -9.05 8.58 19.05
C SER A 235 -8.33 8.04 17.82
#